data_AF-A0A9Q1JXE9-F1
#
_entry.id   AF-A0A9Q1JXE9-F1
#
_cell.length_a   1.000
_cell.length_b   1.000
_cell.length_c   1.000
_cell.angle_alpha   90.00
_cell.angle_beta   90.00
_cell.angle_gamma   90.00
#
_symmetry.space_group_name_H-M   'P 1'
#
loop_
_entity.id
_entity.type
_entity.pdbx_description
1 polymer ?
#
loop_
_entity_poly.entity_id
_entity_poly.type
_entity_poly.pdbx_seq_one_letter_code
_entity_poly.pdbx_strand_id
1 'polypeptide(L)'
;MAISSKFMPVPHLPDSINPPCNNSQTPRTHFLSPLNQTHHLFLRKSQRFSVISNTSIDCSTNFSSQITELCVKGSLHEALKLLDSVRELKLFIEDDVFLSLLNLCEWKRAPHEGQRVYSHICNSRTRLDIRVGNALLSMFVRFRNLGDAWYVFGKMEERDLFSWNVLVGGYAKAGFFNEALDLYHRMLWVGLMSILFPVY
;
A
#
# COMPACT_ATOMS: atom_id res chain seq x y z
N MET A 1 12.73 2.98 36.99
CA MET A 1 12.09 2.95 35.66
C MET A 1 13.06 3.52 34.65
N ALA A 2 13.22 2.91 33.48
CA ALA A 2 13.97 3.47 32.36
C ALA A 2 13.32 2.98 31.07
N ILE A 3 12.64 3.87 30.33
CA ILE A 3 12.06 3.55 29.03
C ILE A 3 13.10 3.91 28.00
N SER A 4 13.67 2.90 27.34
CA SER A 4 14.64 3.11 26.26
C SER A 4 13.94 3.74 25.06
N SER A 5 14.07 5.07 24.91
CA SER A 5 13.63 5.80 23.72
C SER A 5 14.48 5.38 22.53
N LYS A 6 14.00 4.39 21.76
CA LYS A 6 14.56 4.09 20.44
C LYS A 6 14.39 5.31 19.55
N PHE A 7 15.48 6.04 19.32
CA PHE A 7 15.54 7.00 18.22
C PHE A 7 15.22 6.26 16.92
N MET A 8 14.17 6.70 16.24
CA MET A 8 14.06 6.53 14.79
C MET A 8 14.43 7.89 14.19
N PRO A 9 15.73 8.20 14.01
CA PRO A 9 16.13 9.43 13.32
C PRO A 9 15.55 9.37 11.91
N VAL A 10 15.21 10.53 11.33
CA VAL A 10 14.77 10.62 9.93
C VAL A 10 15.82 9.93 9.06
N PRO A 11 15.52 8.77 8.45
CA PRO A 11 16.53 8.07 7.67
C PRO A 11 16.99 8.95 6.51
N HIS A 12 18.25 8.80 6.11
CA HIS A 12 18.71 9.43 4.87
C HIS A 12 17.77 9.03 3.73
N LEU A 13 17.41 9.99 2.88
CA LEU A 13 16.54 9.72 1.74
C LEU A 13 17.23 8.63 0.89
N PRO A 14 16.56 7.52 0.53
CA PRO A 14 17.23 6.43 -0.15
C PRO A 14 17.67 6.89 -1.55
N ASP A 15 18.97 7.10 -1.71
CA ASP A 15 19.60 7.19 -3.02
C ASP A 15 19.22 5.95 -3.85
N SER A 16 19.08 6.16 -5.16
CA SER A 16 18.35 5.23 -6.02
C SER A 16 18.97 3.82 -6.07
N ILE A 17 18.09 2.81 -6.19
CA ILE A 17 18.32 1.41 -6.60
C ILE A 17 18.48 0.39 -5.45
N ASN A 18 17.46 -0.46 -5.33
CA ASN A 18 17.40 -1.81 -4.72
C ASN A 18 17.67 -1.99 -3.20
N PRO A 19 16.67 -2.42 -2.41
CA PRO A 19 16.91 -2.98 -1.07
C PRO A 19 17.41 -4.44 -1.15
N PRO A 20 18.41 -4.85 -0.33
CA PRO A 20 18.90 -6.22 -0.31
C PRO A 20 17.96 -7.15 0.49
N CYS A 21 16.98 -7.77 -0.18
CA CYS A 21 16.09 -8.77 0.44
C CYS A 21 16.70 -10.18 0.39
N ASN A 22 17.78 -10.37 1.15
CA ASN A 22 18.45 -11.64 1.47
C ASN A 22 18.49 -11.76 3.01
N ASN A 23 18.48 -12.93 3.65
CA ASN A 23 18.15 -14.30 3.26
C ASN A 23 18.03 -15.09 4.57
N SER A 24 17.08 -16.02 4.69
CA SER A 24 17.16 -17.09 5.70
C SER A 24 17.03 -18.44 4.99
N GLN A 25 18.08 -19.25 5.12
CA GLN A 25 18.23 -20.48 4.32
C GLN A 25 17.53 -21.66 4.99
N THR A 26 16.64 -22.30 4.24
CA THR A 26 16.49 -23.76 3.98
C THR A 26 16.97 -24.76 5.06
N PRO A 27 16.31 -25.94 5.16
CA PRO A 27 16.77 -27.03 4.27
C PRO A 27 15.75 -27.47 3.21
N ARG A 28 16.25 -28.07 2.13
CA ARG A 28 15.47 -28.91 1.22
C ARG A 28 15.52 -30.37 1.69
N THR A 29 14.45 -31.12 1.47
CA THR A 29 14.54 -32.56 1.16
C THR A 29 13.70 -32.84 -0.07
N HIS A 30 14.27 -33.57 -1.02
CA HIS A 30 13.60 -33.98 -2.26
C HIS A 30 12.70 -35.19 -2.01
N PHE A 31 11.62 -35.34 -2.77
CA PHE A 31 11.27 -36.61 -3.42
C PHE A 31 10.42 -36.35 -4.68
N LEU A 32 10.36 -37.33 -5.58
CA LEU A 32 9.73 -37.23 -6.91
C LEU A 32 8.27 -37.71 -6.90
N SER A 33 7.56 -37.45 -8.00
CA SER A 33 6.13 -37.72 -8.21
C SER A 33 5.85 -39.22 -8.53
N PRO A 34 4.57 -39.63 -8.65
CA PRO A 34 3.83 -39.41 -9.91
C PRO A 34 2.38 -38.91 -9.75
N LEU A 35 1.70 -38.65 -10.87
CA LEU A 35 0.27 -38.35 -10.93
C LEU A 35 -0.56 -39.59 -10.54
N ASN A 36 -1.74 -39.40 -9.94
CA ASN A 36 -2.99 -39.85 -10.59
C ASN A 36 -4.32 -39.37 -9.96
N GLN A 37 -5.36 -39.49 -10.79
CA GLN A 37 -6.81 -39.55 -10.48
C GLN A 37 -7.58 -38.26 -10.12
N THR A 38 -8.84 -38.30 -10.55
CA THR A 38 -9.82 -37.21 -10.67
C THR A 38 -11.04 -37.44 -9.76
N HIS A 39 -12.01 -36.52 -9.81
CA HIS A 39 -13.29 -36.54 -9.07
C HIS A 39 -13.11 -36.20 -7.57
N HIS A 40 -13.94 -35.37 -6.94
CA HIS A 40 -15.39 -35.20 -7.15
C HIS A 40 -15.86 -33.76 -7.39
N LEU A 41 -17.07 -33.64 -7.95
CA LEU A 41 -17.78 -32.37 -8.09
C LEU A 41 -18.29 -31.85 -6.75
N PHE A 42 -18.30 -30.53 -6.58
CA PHE A 42 -19.36 -29.86 -5.82
C PHE A 42 -19.86 -28.63 -6.57
N LEU A 43 -20.99 -28.77 -7.26
CA LEU A 43 -21.77 -27.61 -7.67
C LEU A 43 -22.50 -27.05 -6.44
N ARG A 44 -22.54 -25.73 -6.30
CA ARG A 44 -23.68 -25.05 -5.65
C ARG A 44 -24.18 -23.93 -6.56
N LYS A 45 -25.32 -24.16 -7.23
CA LYS A 45 -25.97 -23.20 -8.13
C LYS A 45 -26.74 -22.11 -7.36
N SER A 46 -26.96 -20.99 -8.06
CA SER A 46 -27.99 -19.93 -7.86
C SER A 46 -27.41 -18.59 -7.40
N GLN A 47 -27.64 -17.41 -8.03
CA GLN A 47 -28.23 -17.00 -9.34
C GLN A 47 -27.86 -15.50 -9.57
N ARG A 48 -27.94 -14.85 -10.75
CA ARG A 48 -28.35 -15.24 -12.12
C ARG A 48 -27.52 -14.40 -13.15
N PHE A 49 -27.70 -14.68 -14.45
CA PHE A 49 -27.10 -14.03 -15.62
C PHE A 49 -27.41 -12.53 -15.86
N SER A 50 -26.43 -11.84 -16.42
CA SER A 50 -26.53 -11.15 -17.73
C SER A 50 -25.45 -11.71 -18.69
N VAL A 51 -25.45 -11.34 -19.98
CA VAL A 51 -24.75 -12.09 -21.06
C VAL A 51 -23.85 -11.19 -21.92
N ILE A 52 -22.59 -11.63 -22.09
CA ILE A 52 -21.58 -11.24 -23.10
C ILE A 52 -21.27 -9.73 -23.26
N SER A 53 -20.06 -9.37 -22.84
CA SER A 53 -19.18 -8.44 -23.55
C SER A 53 -17.73 -8.98 -23.51
N ASN A 54 -16.72 -8.24 -24.01
CA ASN A 54 -15.53 -8.85 -24.59
C ASN A 54 -14.45 -9.33 -23.59
N THR A 55 -13.90 -10.51 -23.87
CA THR A 55 -13.02 -11.29 -22.97
C THR A 55 -11.60 -10.73 -22.85
N SER A 56 -11.43 -9.66 -22.07
CA SER A 56 -10.20 -9.33 -21.33
C SER A 56 -10.42 -8.13 -20.40
N ILE A 57 -11.12 -7.11 -20.89
CA ILE A 57 -11.34 -5.83 -20.19
C ILE A 57 -12.39 -5.99 -19.07
N ASP A 58 -13.45 -6.77 -19.31
CA ASP A 58 -14.61 -6.86 -18.40
C ASP A 58 -14.34 -7.59 -17.08
N CYS A 59 -13.24 -8.35 -16.96
CA CYS A 59 -12.95 -9.12 -15.75
C CYS A 59 -12.31 -8.25 -14.65
N SER A 60 -11.35 -7.38 -15.00
CA SER A 60 -10.76 -6.42 -14.04
C SER A 60 -11.82 -5.45 -13.53
N THR A 61 -12.61 -4.85 -14.41
CA THR A 61 -13.65 -3.88 -14.03
C THR A 61 -14.73 -4.50 -13.13
N ASN A 62 -15.08 -5.78 -13.36
CA ASN A 62 -16.00 -6.52 -12.49
C ASN A 62 -15.43 -6.71 -11.07
N PHE A 63 -14.16 -7.05 -10.93
CA PHE A 63 -13.51 -7.15 -9.61
C PHE A 63 -13.31 -5.77 -8.95
N SER A 64 -12.91 -4.73 -9.69
CA SER A 64 -12.85 -3.34 -9.18
C SER A 64 -14.20 -2.89 -8.61
N SER A 65 -15.29 -3.17 -9.32
CA SER A 65 -16.66 -2.88 -8.91
C SER A 65 -17.07 -3.66 -7.64
N GLN A 66 -16.81 -4.97 -7.59
CA GLN A 66 -17.11 -5.77 -6.38
C GLN A 66 -16.31 -5.33 -5.16
N ILE A 67 -15.00 -5.03 -5.30
CA ILE A 67 -14.16 -4.59 -4.17
C ILE A 67 -14.63 -3.22 -3.66
N THR A 68 -14.96 -2.28 -4.55
CA THR A 68 -15.47 -0.96 -4.14
C THR A 68 -16.87 -1.04 -3.52
N GLU A 69 -17.77 -1.90 -4.03
CA GLU A 69 -19.08 -2.18 -3.41
C GLU A 69 -18.92 -2.77 -1.99
N LEU A 70 -18.00 -3.72 -1.81
CA LEU A 70 -17.67 -4.28 -0.49
C LEU A 70 -17.04 -3.22 0.43
N CYS A 71 -16.29 -2.26 -0.10
CA CYS A 71 -15.77 -1.13 0.67
C CYS A 71 -16.89 -0.19 1.15
N VAL A 72 -17.84 0.16 0.29
CA VAL A 72 -19.03 0.96 0.64
C VAL A 72 -19.89 0.24 1.70
N LYS A 73 -20.02 -1.09 1.59
CA LYS A 73 -20.65 -1.97 2.59
C LYS A 73 -19.81 -2.15 3.87
N GLY A 74 -18.66 -1.49 3.99
CA GLY A 74 -17.75 -1.59 5.14
C GLY A 74 -17.21 -3.01 5.40
N SER A 75 -17.26 -3.89 4.41
CA SER A 75 -17.01 -5.34 4.52
C SER A 75 -15.55 -5.69 4.22
N LEU A 76 -14.64 -5.05 4.97
CA LEU A 76 -13.18 -5.05 4.72
C LEU A 76 -12.57 -6.46 4.56
N HIS A 77 -13.01 -7.45 5.34
CA HIS A 77 -12.43 -8.80 5.27
C HIS A 77 -12.69 -9.47 3.91
N GLU A 78 -13.93 -9.42 3.41
CA GLU A 78 -14.29 -10.00 2.10
C GLU A 78 -13.68 -9.17 0.95
N ALA A 79 -13.60 -7.84 1.09
CA ALA A 79 -12.91 -6.97 0.12
C ALA A 79 -11.43 -7.36 -0.04
N LEU A 80 -10.72 -7.64 1.06
CA LEU A 80 -9.31 -8.06 1.03
C LEU A 80 -9.11 -9.50 0.57
N LYS A 81 -10.06 -10.39 0.86
CA LYS A 81 -10.07 -11.78 0.37
C LYS A 81 -10.27 -11.83 -1.14
N LEU A 82 -11.09 -10.94 -1.69
CA LEU A 82 -11.23 -10.75 -3.14
C LEU A 82 -9.96 -10.10 -3.74
N LEU A 83 -9.37 -9.11 -3.07
CA LEU A 83 -8.08 -8.53 -3.47
C LEU A 83 -6.95 -9.58 -3.53
N ASP A 84 -6.91 -10.50 -2.57
CA ASP A 84 -5.93 -11.60 -2.54
C ASP A 84 -6.08 -12.54 -3.75
N SER A 85 -7.30 -12.92 -4.14
CA SER A 85 -7.52 -13.77 -5.32
C SER A 85 -7.21 -13.04 -6.65
N VAL A 86 -7.42 -11.73 -6.73
CA VAL A 86 -7.02 -10.92 -7.90
C VAL A 86 -5.49 -10.88 -8.08
N ARG A 87 -4.71 -10.92 -6.97
CA ARG A 87 -3.24 -11.02 -7.03
C ARG A 87 -2.76 -12.35 -7.60
N GLU A 88 -3.43 -13.47 -7.28
CA GLU A 88 -3.10 -14.78 -7.86
C GLU A 88 -3.29 -14.80 -9.38
N LEU A 89 -4.31 -14.08 -9.87
CA LEU A 89 -4.60 -13.90 -11.29
C LEU A 89 -3.72 -12.84 -11.99
N LYS A 90 -2.87 -12.12 -11.25
CA LYS A 90 -1.97 -11.04 -11.75
C LYS A 90 -2.68 -9.92 -12.54
N LEU A 91 -3.93 -9.62 -12.21
CA LEU A 91 -4.66 -8.53 -12.87
C LEU A 91 -4.21 -7.16 -12.35
N PHE A 92 -4.32 -6.14 -13.20
CA PHE A 92 -4.12 -4.75 -12.79
C PHE A 92 -5.39 -4.22 -12.10
N ILE A 93 -5.18 -3.48 -11.01
CA ILE A 93 -6.21 -2.88 -10.16
C ILE A 93 -6.05 -1.36 -10.19
N GLU A 94 -7.17 -0.66 -10.35
CA GLU A 94 -7.23 0.79 -10.45
C GLU A 94 -7.01 1.48 -9.09
N ASP A 95 -6.45 2.69 -9.12
CA ASP A 95 -6.04 3.42 -7.92
C ASP A 95 -7.20 3.77 -6.99
N ASP A 96 -8.40 4.02 -7.54
CA ASP A 96 -9.59 4.33 -6.75
C ASP A 96 -10.08 3.12 -5.92
N VAL A 97 -9.77 1.89 -6.34
CA VAL A 97 -10.02 0.67 -5.55
C VAL A 97 -9.06 0.63 -4.35
N PHE A 98 -7.78 0.92 -4.57
CA PHE A 98 -6.79 1.02 -3.49
C PHE A 98 -7.11 2.16 -2.52
N LEU A 99 -7.50 3.35 -3.01
CA LEU A 99 -7.92 4.47 -2.17
C LEU A 99 -9.15 4.11 -1.31
N SER A 100 -10.14 3.42 -1.89
CA SER A 100 -11.32 2.93 -1.17
C SER A 100 -10.95 1.95 -0.04
N LEU A 101 -10.04 1.00 -0.32
CA LEU A 101 -9.54 0.04 0.66
C LEU A 101 -8.73 0.72 1.78
N LEU A 102 -7.84 1.66 1.45
CA LEU A 102 -7.01 2.40 2.41
C LEU A 102 -7.88 3.25 3.35
N ASN A 103 -8.85 4.00 2.79
CA ASN A 103 -9.81 4.77 3.57
C ASN A 103 -10.63 3.89 4.53
N LEU A 104 -11.05 2.69 4.08
CA LEU A 104 -11.75 1.75 4.93
C LEU A 104 -10.85 1.13 6.01
N CYS A 105 -9.59 0.81 5.72
CA CYS A 105 -8.62 0.36 6.72
C CYS A 105 -8.39 1.44 7.79
N GLU A 106 -8.23 2.69 7.37
CA GLU A 106 -8.05 3.85 8.25
C GLU A 106 -9.27 4.05 9.16
N TRP A 107 -10.48 4.06 8.60
CA TRP A 107 -11.74 4.20 9.34
C TRP A 107 -11.97 3.05 10.33
N LYS A 108 -11.70 1.80 9.92
CA LYS A 108 -11.78 0.60 10.77
C LYS A 108 -10.69 0.53 11.84
N ARG A 109 -9.65 1.38 11.76
CA ARG A 109 -8.41 1.30 12.56
C ARG A 109 -7.75 -0.07 12.45
N ALA A 110 -7.61 -0.56 11.22
CA ALA A 110 -7.20 -1.92 10.88
C ALA A 110 -5.76 -1.95 10.28
N PRO A 111 -4.70 -2.02 11.11
CA PRO A 111 -3.32 -1.87 10.65
C PRO A 111 -2.78 -3.08 9.88
N HIS A 112 -3.19 -4.30 10.24
CA HIS A 112 -2.75 -5.52 9.54
C HIS A 112 -3.36 -5.59 8.13
N GLU A 113 -4.62 -5.19 8.02
CA GLU A 113 -5.37 -4.98 6.78
C GLU A 113 -4.70 -3.90 5.92
N GLY A 114 -4.37 -2.74 6.49
CA GLY A 114 -3.64 -1.68 5.80
C GLY A 114 -2.28 -2.15 5.26
N GLN A 115 -1.54 -2.96 6.04
CA GLN A 115 -0.27 -3.53 5.59
C GLN A 115 -0.43 -4.54 4.44
N ARG A 116 -1.55 -5.29 4.40
CA ARG A 116 -1.89 -6.15 3.25
C ARG A 116 -2.16 -5.31 2.00
N VAL A 117 -2.93 -4.23 2.10
CA VAL A 117 -3.18 -3.30 0.98
C VAL A 117 -1.87 -2.66 0.48
N TYR A 118 -1.02 -2.17 1.39
CA TYR A 118 0.30 -1.63 1.04
C TYR A 118 1.19 -2.68 0.35
N SER A 119 1.12 -3.94 0.78
CA SER A 119 1.84 -5.05 0.14
C SER A 119 1.34 -5.31 -1.28
N HIS A 120 0.02 -5.27 -1.53
CA HIS A 120 -0.54 -5.39 -2.89
C HIS A 120 -0.08 -4.25 -3.82
N ILE A 121 -0.06 -3.01 -3.31
CA ILE A 121 0.45 -1.85 -4.06
C ILE A 121 1.95 -2.04 -4.36
N CYS A 122 2.79 -2.37 -3.37
CA CYS A 122 4.23 -2.57 -3.57
C CYS A 122 4.60 -3.76 -4.45
N ASN A 123 3.72 -4.76 -4.62
CA ASN A 123 3.92 -5.88 -5.54
C ASN A 123 3.48 -5.55 -6.99
N SER A 124 2.63 -4.54 -7.18
CA SER A 124 2.08 -4.17 -8.50
C SER A 124 2.80 -2.98 -9.16
N ARG A 125 3.45 -2.11 -8.38
CA ARG A 125 4.20 -0.94 -8.88
C ARG A 125 5.48 -0.65 -8.10
N THR A 126 6.49 -0.14 -8.79
CA THR A 126 7.80 0.23 -8.22
C THR A 126 7.81 1.61 -7.56
N ARG A 127 7.06 2.56 -8.12
CA ARG A 127 6.89 3.94 -7.62
C ARG A 127 5.43 4.20 -7.25
N LEU A 128 5.20 5.15 -6.35
CA LEU A 128 3.86 5.55 -5.91
C LEU A 128 3.44 6.87 -6.58
N ASP A 129 2.24 6.88 -7.15
CA ASP A 129 1.51 8.10 -7.50
C ASP A 129 1.20 8.93 -6.25
N ILE A 130 1.03 10.24 -6.44
CA ILE A 130 0.78 11.20 -5.37
C ILE A 130 -0.54 10.94 -4.62
N ARG A 131 -1.61 10.49 -5.29
CA ARG A 131 -2.91 10.20 -4.65
C ARG A 131 -2.78 8.99 -3.72
N VAL A 132 -2.24 7.89 -4.24
CA VAL A 132 -2.07 6.63 -3.50
C VAL A 132 -1.02 6.78 -2.39
N GLY A 133 0.07 7.50 -2.66
CA GLY A 133 1.09 7.86 -1.69
C GLY A 133 0.51 8.67 -0.52
N ASN A 134 -0.23 9.75 -0.80
CA ASN A 134 -0.85 10.58 0.23
C ASN A 134 -1.88 9.82 1.09
N ALA A 135 -2.65 8.89 0.51
CA ALA A 135 -3.55 8.02 1.27
C ALA A 135 -2.78 7.03 2.17
N LEU A 136 -1.70 6.41 1.67
CA LEU A 136 -0.83 5.55 2.45
C LEU A 136 -0.15 6.31 3.62
N LEU A 137 0.35 7.53 3.38
CA LEU A 137 0.92 8.40 4.41
C LEU A 137 -0.11 8.69 5.52
N SER A 138 -1.32 9.11 5.13
CA SER A 138 -2.42 9.39 6.05
C SER A 138 -2.74 8.19 6.96
N MET A 139 -2.86 7.01 6.35
CA MET A 139 -3.17 5.75 7.03
C MET A 139 -2.06 5.38 8.02
N PHE A 140 -0.80 5.32 7.58
CA PHE A 140 0.33 4.93 8.44
C PHE A 140 0.57 5.92 9.58
N VAL A 141 0.41 7.23 9.35
CA VAL A 141 0.52 8.25 10.40
C VAL A 141 -0.59 8.10 11.44
N ARG A 142 -1.85 7.82 11.06
CA ARG A 142 -2.91 7.51 12.05
C ARG A 142 -2.67 6.21 12.82
N PHE A 143 -2.08 5.21 12.17
CA PHE A 143 -1.64 3.98 12.85
C PHE A 143 -0.37 4.18 13.69
N ARG A 144 0.17 5.41 13.76
CA ARG A 144 1.41 5.81 14.45
C ARG A 144 2.67 5.08 13.96
N ASN A 145 2.62 4.51 12.75
CA ASN A 145 3.73 3.82 12.11
C ASN A 145 4.51 4.79 11.21
N LEU A 146 5.36 5.61 11.83
CA LEU A 146 6.18 6.60 11.10
C LEU A 146 7.29 5.97 10.25
N GLY A 147 7.65 4.71 10.52
CA GLY A 147 8.62 3.95 9.71
C GLY A 147 8.07 3.65 8.32
N ASP A 148 6.91 2.99 8.23
CA ASP A 148 6.29 2.70 6.93
C ASP A 148 5.79 3.98 6.24
N ALA A 149 5.37 5.02 6.99
CA ALA A 149 5.12 6.35 6.42
C ALA A 149 6.39 6.94 5.76
N TRP A 150 7.57 6.79 6.36
CA TRP A 150 8.82 7.22 5.74
C TRP A 150 9.15 6.42 4.48
N TYR A 151 8.97 5.10 4.48
CA TYR A 151 9.20 4.27 3.29
C TYR A 151 8.21 4.57 2.15
N VAL A 152 6.95 4.91 2.46
CA VAL A 152 6.00 5.44 1.48
C VAL A 152 6.49 6.77 0.92
N PHE A 153 6.87 7.72 1.78
CA PHE A 153 7.38 9.03 1.37
C PHE A 153 8.64 8.92 0.49
N GLY A 154 9.50 7.94 0.74
CA GLY A 154 10.66 7.62 -0.12
C GLY A 154 10.28 7.06 -1.49
N LYS A 155 9.21 6.25 -1.59
CA LYS A 155 8.74 5.62 -2.84
C LYS A 155 7.87 6.50 -3.75
N MET A 156 7.41 7.66 -3.26
CA MET A 156 6.67 8.61 -4.07
C MET A 156 7.59 9.29 -5.09
N GLU A 157 7.13 9.46 -6.33
CA GLU A 157 7.88 10.20 -7.35
C GLU A 157 7.76 11.71 -7.07
N GLU A 158 6.52 12.21 -7.10
CA GLU A 158 6.17 13.58 -6.72
C GLU A 158 5.62 13.66 -5.28
N ARG A 159 5.76 14.83 -4.64
CA ARG A 159 5.37 15.08 -3.24
C ARG A 159 4.81 16.50 -3.14
N ASP A 160 3.53 16.63 -2.79
CA ASP A 160 2.90 17.93 -2.61
C ASP A 160 3.00 18.42 -1.16
N LEU A 161 2.52 19.65 -0.93
CA LEU A 161 2.43 20.24 0.40
C LEU A 161 1.62 19.35 1.38
N PHE A 162 0.68 18.53 0.89
CA PHE A 162 -0.04 17.55 1.72
C PHE A 162 0.88 16.39 2.14
N SER A 163 1.68 15.81 1.23
CA SER A 163 2.67 14.76 1.55
C SER A 163 3.58 15.17 2.70
N TRP A 164 4.14 16.39 2.62
CA TRP A 164 5.01 16.94 3.65
C TRP A 164 4.25 17.23 4.96
N ASN A 165 3.08 17.90 4.90
CA ASN A 165 2.32 18.27 6.09
C ASN A 165 1.81 17.06 6.88
N VAL A 166 1.39 15.97 6.22
CA VAL A 166 0.98 14.72 6.88
C VAL A 166 2.16 14.12 7.66
N LEU A 167 3.34 14.12 7.07
CA LEU A 167 4.53 13.52 7.67
C LEU A 167 5.09 14.38 8.81
N VAL A 168 5.29 15.68 8.60
CA VAL A 168 5.70 16.65 9.64
C VAL A 168 4.73 16.62 10.82
N GLY A 169 3.42 16.67 10.54
CA GLY A 169 2.38 16.57 11.56
C GLY A 169 2.35 15.21 12.27
N GLY A 170 2.78 14.13 11.60
CA GLY A 170 2.94 12.80 12.18
C GLY A 170 4.09 12.72 13.20
N TYR A 171 5.29 13.17 12.81
CA TYR A 171 6.45 13.23 13.70
C TYR A 171 6.18 14.13 14.92
N ALA A 172 5.61 15.32 14.71
CA ALA A 172 5.24 16.24 15.80
C ALA A 172 4.22 15.63 16.77
N LYS A 173 3.16 14.96 16.27
CA LYS A 173 2.15 14.27 17.12
C LYS A 173 2.69 13.01 17.81
N ALA A 174 3.87 12.54 17.44
CA ALA A 174 4.56 11.46 18.12
C ALA A 174 5.60 11.93 19.16
N GLY A 175 5.90 13.24 19.22
CA GLY A 175 6.90 13.83 20.10
C GLY A 175 8.30 14.01 19.48
N PHE A 176 8.46 13.66 18.21
CA PHE A 176 9.71 13.80 17.45
C PHE A 176 9.79 15.20 16.83
N PHE A 177 9.97 16.21 17.69
CA PHE A 177 9.89 17.63 17.31
C PHE A 177 11.08 18.09 16.45
N ASN A 178 12.28 17.58 16.71
CA ASN A 178 13.47 17.94 15.93
C ASN A 178 13.35 17.38 14.51
N GLU A 179 12.94 16.12 14.40
CA GLU A 179 12.68 15.42 13.15
C GLU A 179 11.56 16.12 12.34
N ALA A 180 10.52 16.60 13.00
CA ALA A 180 9.45 17.38 12.37
C ALA A 180 9.95 18.74 11.84
N LEU A 181 10.83 19.43 12.59
CA LEU A 181 11.45 20.69 12.15
C LEU A 181 12.41 20.47 10.98
N ASP A 182 13.27 19.44 11.03
CA ASP A 182 14.15 19.07 9.92
C ASP A 182 13.38 18.79 8.64
N LEU A 183 12.25 18.07 8.73
CA LEU A 183 11.37 17.82 7.59
C LEU A 183 10.68 19.10 7.07
N TYR A 184 10.27 20.00 7.97
CA TYR A 184 9.72 21.31 7.59
C TYR A 184 10.76 22.19 6.89
N HIS A 185 12.02 22.22 7.38
CA HIS A 185 13.11 22.95 6.72
C HIS A 185 13.45 22.35 5.35
N ARG A 186 13.46 21.02 5.20
CA ARG A 186 13.63 20.35 3.89
C ARG A 186 12.48 20.71 2.93
N MET A 187 11.24 20.71 3.39
CA MET A 187 10.07 21.13 2.59
C MET A 187 10.23 22.58 2.07
N LEU A 188 10.59 23.52 2.95
CA LEU A 188 10.82 24.92 2.57
C LEU A 188 11.97 25.05 1.56
N TRP A 189 13.07 24.32 1.74
CA TRP A 189 14.20 24.37 0.83
C TRP A 189 13.85 23.82 -0.56
N VAL A 190 13.13 22.70 -0.65
CA VAL A 190 12.61 22.18 -1.93
C VAL A 190 11.69 23.19 -2.61
N GLY A 191 10.74 23.79 -1.86
CA GLY A 191 9.84 24.82 -2.41
C GLY A 191 10.59 26.06 -2.94
N LEU A 192 11.65 26.50 -2.27
CA LEU A 192 12.50 27.59 -2.73
C LEU A 192 13.33 27.21 -3.97
N MET A 193 13.86 25.98 -4.05
CA MET A 193 14.59 25.50 -5.23
C MET A 193 13.69 25.48 -6.46
N SER A 194 12.44 25.00 -6.36
CA SER A 194 11.47 24.98 -7.47
C SER A 194 11.09 26.38 -8.00
N ILE A 195 11.24 27.44 -7.17
CA ILE A 195 10.98 28.83 -7.57
C ILE A 195 12.23 29.47 -8.19
N LEU A 196 13.42 29.20 -7.63
CA LEU A 196 14.67 29.84 -8.02
C LEU A 196 15.39 29.16 -9.20
N PHE A 197 15.11 27.88 -9.44
CA PHE A 197 15.67 27.10 -10.55
C PHE A 197 14.57 26.36 -11.32
N PRO A 198 13.74 27.07 -12.12
CA PRO A 198 12.85 26.43 -13.07
C PRO A 198 13.69 25.61 -14.07
N VAL A 199 13.32 24.35 -14.29
CA VAL A 199 13.99 23.50 -15.27
C VAL A 199 13.52 23.91 -16.68
N TYR A 200 14.47 24.37 -17.49
CA TYR A 200 14.31 24.77 -18.89
C TYR A 200 15.15 23.86 -19.81
#